data_AF-A0A4U4EAZ4-F1
#
_entry.id   AF-A0A4U4EAZ4-F1
#
_cell.length_a   1.000
_cell.length_b   1.000
_cell.length_c   1.000
_cell.angle_alpha   90.00
_cell.angle_beta   90.00
_cell.angle_gamma   90.00
#
_symmetry.space_group_name_H-M   'P 1'
#
loop_
_entity.id
_entity.type
_entity.pdbx_description
1 polymer ?
#
loop_
_entity_poly.entity_id
_entity_poly.type
_entity_poly.pdbx_seq_one_letter_code
_entity_poly.pdbx_strand_id
1 'polypeptide(L)'
;MFEQLSQKKYSLDETLEWLRKKQIDAFEELVFFPPLPHLKNSIFSTMTDQSSDTLFFEQLFTNYRLVARTIDGDHLFAKEEQVLLLPRSHFPDEILHFHNSFAHLLINYANSTQSITYFFSK
;
A
#
# COMPACT_ATOMS: atom_id res chain seq x y z
N MET A 1 4.33 2.24 19.04
CA MET A 1 5.38 2.59 18.04
C MET A 1 4.90 3.67 17.07
N PHE A 2 3.77 3.48 16.40
CA PHE A 2 3.22 4.47 15.44
C PHE A 2 2.41 5.60 16.09
N GLU A 3 2.20 5.61 17.40
CA GLU A 3 1.50 6.67 18.13
C GLU A 3 2.15 8.06 17.96
N GLN A 4 3.43 8.15 17.60
CA GLN A 4 4.04 9.45 17.26
C GLN A 4 3.44 10.06 15.99
N LEU A 5 2.88 9.23 15.10
CA LEU A 5 2.14 9.69 13.92
C LEU A 5 0.76 10.26 14.27
N SER A 6 0.22 10.01 15.48
CA SER A 6 -1.09 10.56 15.89
C SER A 6 -1.02 12.01 16.40
N GLN A 7 0.19 12.51 16.69
CA GLN A 7 0.38 13.85 17.27
C GLN A 7 0.20 14.99 16.25
N LYS A 8 0.20 14.68 14.94
CA LYS A 8 -0.04 15.63 13.84
C LYS A 8 -0.61 14.84 12.64
N LYS A 9 -1.40 15.47 11.76
CA LYS A 9 -1.77 14.85 10.48
C LYS A 9 -0.52 14.81 9.59
N TYR A 10 0.16 13.66 9.53
CA TYR A 10 1.31 13.43 8.65
C TYR A 10 0.82 13.28 7.21
N SER A 11 1.50 13.96 6.27
CA SER A 11 1.36 13.68 4.85
C SER A 11 1.94 12.31 4.49
N LEU A 12 1.67 11.81 3.29
CA LEU A 12 2.28 10.57 2.81
C LEU A 12 3.81 10.67 2.83
N ASP A 13 4.37 11.77 2.32
CA ASP A 13 5.81 11.99 2.30
C ASP A 13 6.43 12.02 3.70
N GLU A 14 5.83 12.76 4.63
CA GLU A 14 6.30 12.84 6.01
C GLU A 14 6.26 11.46 6.68
N THR A 15 5.23 10.65 6.39
CA THR A 15 5.10 9.28 6.91
C THR A 15 6.21 8.36 6.40
N LEU A 16 6.47 8.38 5.08
CA LEU A 16 7.52 7.56 4.47
C LEU A 16 8.92 7.99 4.92
N GLU A 17 9.15 9.29 5.07
CA GLU A 17 10.42 9.81 5.58
C GLU A 17 10.63 9.41 7.05
N TRP A 18 9.57 9.43 7.87
CA TRP A 18 9.65 8.97 9.26
C TRP A 18 10.01 7.49 9.35
N LEU A 19 9.40 6.62 8.54
CA LEU A 19 9.74 5.19 8.46
C LEU A 19 11.22 4.98 8.12
N ARG A 20 11.74 5.71 7.12
CA ARG A 20 13.17 5.65 6.74
C ARG A 20 14.10 6.13 7.86
N LYS A 21 13.78 7.27 8.49
CA LYS A 21 14.57 7.82 9.61
C LYS A 21 14.62 6.86 10.79
N LYS A 22 13.53 6.14 11.05
CA LYS A 22 13.43 5.13 12.10
C LYS A 22 13.98 3.76 11.69
N GLN A 23 14.40 3.58 10.44
CA GLN A 23 14.86 2.30 9.88
C GLN A 23 13.84 1.18 10.09
N ILE A 24 12.56 1.50 9.89
CA ILE A 24 11.46 0.54 9.97
C ILE A 24 11.23 0.00 8.56
N ASP A 25 11.83 -1.14 8.27
CA ASP A 25 11.70 -1.83 6.98
C ASP A 25 10.56 -2.85 6.96
N ALA A 26 10.09 -3.28 8.13
CA ALA A 26 8.95 -4.17 8.28
C ALA A 26 8.20 -3.93 9.60
N PHE A 27 6.93 -4.29 9.64
CA PHE A 27 6.09 -4.29 10.83
C PHE A 27 4.97 -5.34 10.68
N GLU A 28 4.96 -6.35 11.55
CA GLU A 28 4.00 -7.46 11.50
C GLU A 28 3.91 -8.09 10.10
N GLU A 29 2.74 -8.04 9.45
CA GLU A 29 2.52 -8.57 8.09
C GLU A 29 3.12 -7.69 6.99
N LEU A 30 3.56 -6.46 7.30
CA LEU A 30 3.99 -5.46 6.31
C LEU A 30 5.51 -5.45 6.12
N VAL A 31 5.92 -5.46 4.85
CA VAL A 31 7.27 -5.14 4.40
C VAL A 31 7.22 -3.82 3.65
N PHE A 32 7.91 -2.80 4.18
CA PHE A 32 7.92 -1.45 3.61
C PHE A 32 8.90 -1.34 2.45
N PHE A 33 8.64 -0.35 1.58
CA PHE A 33 9.49 -0.01 0.43
C PHE A 33 9.81 -1.19 -0.53
N PRO A 34 8.82 -2.02 -0.91
CA PRO A 34 9.07 -3.07 -1.88
C PRO A 34 9.46 -2.49 -3.25
N PRO A 35 10.29 -3.20 -4.03
CA PRO A 35 10.79 -2.69 -5.30
C PRO A 35 9.69 -2.63 -6.37
N LEU A 36 9.28 -1.42 -6.73
CA LEU A 36 8.28 -1.18 -7.78
C LEU A 36 8.62 -1.83 -9.15
N PRO A 37 9.87 -1.83 -9.63
CA PRO A 37 10.20 -2.48 -10.91
C PRO A 37 9.85 -3.97 -10.94
N HIS A 38 10.00 -4.69 -9.83
CA HIS A 38 9.68 -6.12 -9.76
C HIS A 38 8.17 -6.35 -9.90
N LEU A 39 7.37 -5.53 -9.22
CA LEU A 39 5.91 -5.61 -9.31
C LEU A 39 5.42 -5.29 -10.72
N LYS A 40 5.94 -4.22 -11.35
CA LYS A 40 5.59 -3.87 -12.73
C LYS A 40 5.87 -5.03 -13.69
N ASN A 41 7.06 -5.60 -13.61
CA ASN A 41 7.44 -6.73 -14.46
C ASN A 41 6.52 -7.95 -14.24
N SER A 42 6.20 -8.26 -12.98
CA SER A 42 5.27 -9.34 -12.64
C SER A 42 3.91 -9.14 -13.31
N ILE A 43 3.29 -7.97 -13.07
CA ILE A 43 1.97 -7.63 -13.59
C ILE A 43 1.93 -7.68 -15.13
N PHE A 44 2.83 -6.96 -15.79
CA PHE A 44 2.83 -6.87 -17.26
C PHE A 44 3.24 -8.17 -17.95
N SER A 45 3.99 -9.06 -17.29
CA SER A 45 4.31 -10.39 -17.84
C SER A 45 3.11 -11.35 -17.84
N THR A 46 2.14 -11.13 -16.94
CA THR A 46 0.96 -11.99 -16.76
C THR A 46 -0.29 -11.47 -17.45
N MET A 47 -0.27 -10.23 -17.93
CA MET A 47 -1.41 -9.63 -18.63
C MET A 47 -1.55 -10.16 -20.05
N THR A 48 -2.70 -10.77 -20.33
CA THR A 48 -3.11 -11.07 -21.70
C THR A 48 -3.69 -9.82 -22.36
N ASP A 49 -2.82 -8.88 -22.75
CA ASP A 49 -3.02 -7.79 -23.72
C ASP A 49 -4.43 -7.13 -23.79
N GLN A 50 -5.09 -6.92 -22.64
CA GLN A 50 -6.31 -6.12 -22.54
C GLN A 50 -5.92 -4.67 -22.31
N SER A 51 -6.18 -3.80 -23.29
CA SER A 51 -5.79 -2.39 -23.27
C SER A 51 -6.35 -1.61 -22.06
N SER A 52 -7.51 -2.03 -21.53
CA SER A 52 -8.12 -1.45 -20.34
C SER A 52 -7.30 -1.69 -19.07
N ASP A 53 -6.78 -2.90 -18.90
CA ASP A 53 -6.02 -3.28 -17.70
C ASP A 53 -4.66 -2.58 -17.71
N THR A 54 -3.99 -2.53 -18.85
CA THR A 54 -2.73 -1.79 -19.00
C THR A 54 -2.90 -0.32 -18.59
N LEU A 55 -3.95 0.35 -19.11
CA LEU A 55 -4.23 1.74 -18.76
C LEU A 55 -4.52 1.92 -17.27
N PHE A 56 -5.28 0.99 -16.67
CA PHE A 56 -5.57 1.01 -15.24
C PHE A 56 -4.28 0.97 -14.40
N PHE A 57 -3.37 0.04 -14.71
CA PHE A 57 -2.13 -0.09 -13.95
C PHE A 57 -1.16 1.07 -14.18
N GLU A 58 -1.08 1.62 -15.39
CA GLU A 58 -0.34 2.86 -15.65
C GLU A 58 -0.86 4.02 -14.80
N GLN A 59 -2.19 4.18 -14.72
CA GLN A 59 -2.82 5.19 -13.86
C GLN A 59 -2.55 4.92 -12.38
N LEU A 60 -2.60 3.67 -11.93
CA LEU A 60 -2.28 3.28 -10.55
C LEU A 60 -0.84 3.69 -10.21
N PHE A 61 0.14 3.34 -11.05
CA PHE A 61 1.56 3.65 -10.81
C PHE A 61 1.89 5.15 -10.92
N THR A 62 1.06 5.91 -11.63
CA THR A 62 1.22 7.37 -11.77
C THR A 62 0.62 8.12 -10.58
N ASN A 63 -0.56 7.70 -10.13
CA ASN A 63 -1.34 8.42 -9.12
C ASN A 63 -1.08 7.96 -7.69
N TYR A 64 -0.50 6.77 -7.50
CA TYR A 64 -0.23 6.20 -6.18
C TYR A 64 1.22 5.78 -6.05
N ARG A 65 1.71 5.79 -4.81
CA ARG A 65 3.03 5.27 -4.47
C ARG A 65 2.90 3.89 -3.86
N LEU A 66 3.72 2.96 -4.31
CA LEU A 66 3.91 1.67 -3.66
C LEU A 66 4.62 1.90 -2.32
N VAL A 67 3.93 1.65 -1.21
CA VAL A 67 4.43 1.95 0.14
C VAL A 67 4.82 0.71 0.93
N ALA A 68 4.11 -0.39 0.73
CA ALA A 68 4.37 -1.65 1.42
C ALA A 68 3.86 -2.83 0.60
N ARG A 69 4.21 -4.04 1.02
CA ARG A 69 3.55 -5.29 0.63
C ARG A 69 3.27 -6.13 1.87
N THR A 70 2.28 -6.99 1.81
CA THR A 70 2.06 -8.01 2.83
C THR A 70 3.03 -9.19 2.63
N ILE A 71 3.25 -9.98 3.67
CA ILE A 71 3.98 -11.25 3.58
C ILE A 71 3.33 -12.24 2.61
N ASP A 72 2.01 -12.16 2.42
CA ASP A 72 1.23 -13.01 1.52
C ASP A 72 1.31 -12.57 0.03
N GLY A 73 1.92 -11.41 -0.22
CA GLY A 73 2.21 -10.90 -1.57
C GLY A 73 1.27 -9.82 -2.09
N ASP A 74 0.35 -9.32 -1.27
CA ASP A 74 -0.51 -8.19 -1.63
C ASP A 74 0.26 -6.87 -1.52
N HIS A 75 -0.08 -5.88 -2.34
CA HIS A 75 0.68 -4.63 -2.46
C HIS A 75 -0.16 -3.45 -1.99
N LEU A 76 0.43 -2.60 -1.15
CA LEU A 76 -0.20 -1.39 -0.66
C LEU A 76 0.24 -0.19 -1.48
N PHE A 77 -0.71 0.47 -2.09
CA PHE A 77 -0.53 1.73 -2.83
C PHE A 77 -1.19 2.87 -2.07
N ALA A 78 -0.49 3.99 -1.89
CA ALA A 78 -1.04 5.13 -1.14
C ALA A 78 -0.92 6.45 -1.90
N LYS A 79 -1.90 7.31 -1.64
CA LYS A 79 -1.86 8.77 -1.83
C LYS A 79 -2.34 9.43 -0.54
N GLU A 80 -2.39 10.76 -0.47
CA GLU A 80 -2.60 11.51 0.79
C GLU A 80 -3.79 11.02 1.63
N GLU A 81 -4.94 10.73 1.03
CA GLU A 81 -6.16 10.36 1.76
C GLU A 81 -6.77 9.03 1.29
N GLN A 82 -5.94 8.15 0.72
CA GLN A 82 -6.39 6.82 0.33
C GLN A 82 -5.24 5.83 0.30
N VAL A 83 -5.51 4.62 0.80
CA VAL A 83 -4.65 3.45 0.60
C VAL A 83 -5.44 2.39 -0.16
N LEU A 84 -4.80 1.74 -1.11
CA LEU A 84 -5.32 0.62 -1.88
C LEU A 84 -4.55 -0.63 -1.50
N LEU A 85 -5.26 -1.74 -1.39
CA LEU A 85 -4.68 -3.08 -1.32
C LEU A 85 -4.90 -3.75 -2.68
N LEU A 86 -3.82 -3.84 -3.46
CA LEU A 86 -3.79 -4.61 -4.69
C LEU A 86 -3.48 -6.07 -4.35
N PRO A 87 -4.40 -7.01 -4.61
CA PRO A 87 -4.13 -8.41 -4.33
C PRO A 87 -3.02 -8.97 -5.22
N ARG A 88 -2.35 -10.01 -4.74
CA ARG A 88 -1.31 -10.74 -5.48
C ARG A 88 -1.78 -11.32 -6.82
N SER A 89 -3.09 -11.51 -6.99
CA SER A 89 -3.74 -11.96 -8.23
C SER A 89 -3.69 -10.89 -9.33
N HIS A 90 -3.49 -9.62 -8.95
CA HIS A 90 -3.46 -8.47 -9.83
C HIS A 90 -4.78 -8.21 -10.58
N PHE A 91 -5.92 -8.74 -10.10
CA PHE A 91 -7.23 -8.40 -10.67
C PHE A 91 -7.72 -7.05 -10.16
N PRO A 92 -8.01 -6.07 -11.05
CA PRO A 92 -8.48 -4.75 -10.64
C PRO A 92 -9.78 -4.79 -9.81
N ASP A 93 -10.70 -5.70 -10.13
CA ASP A 93 -12.01 -5.86 -9.46
C ASP A 93 -11.91 -6.37 -8.01
N GLU A 94 -10.72 -6.86 -7.62
CA GLU A 94 -10.44 -7.37 -6.28
C GLU A 94 -9.71 -6.33 -5.41
N ILE A 95 -9.42 -5.13 -5.94
CA ILE A 95 -8.75 -4.08 -5.18
C ILE A 95 -9.64 -3.61 -4.03
N LEU A 96 -9.05 -3.52 -2.85
CA LEU A 96 -9.71 -3.00 -1.67
C LEU A 96 -9.19 -1.60 -1.32
N HIS A 97 -10.04 -0.81 -0.69
CA HIS A 97 -9.82 0.58 -0.39
C HIS A 97 -9.85 0.85 1.12
N PHE A 98 -8.98 1.75 1.55
CA PHE A 98 -9.03 2.39 2.86
C PHE A 98 -9.06 3.90 2.64
N HIS A 99 -10.15 4.55 3.04
CA HIS A 99 -10.44 5.96 2.76
C HIS A 99 -9.84 6.90 3.83
N ASN A 100 -8.55 6.75 4.09
CA ASN A 100 -7.80 7.66 4.95
C ASN A 100 -6.30 7.60 4.61
N SER A 101 -5.48 8.39 5.29
CA SER A 101 -4.04 8.45 5.04
C SER A 101 -3.31 7.17 5.47
N PHE A 102 -2.15 6.94 4.88
CA PHE A 102 -1.30 5.79 5.23
C PHE A 102 -0.88 5.81 6.71
N ALA A 103 -0.61 6.99 7.28
CA ALA A 103 -0.35 7.12 8.71
C ALA A 103 -1.52 6.61 9.58
N HIS A 104 -2.77 6.94 9.23
CA HIS A 104 -3.94 6.44 9.95
C HIS A 104 -4.06 4.93 9.86
N LEU A 105 -3.78 4.34 8.68
CA LEU A 105 -3.77 2.89 8.54
C LEU A 105 -2.76 2.24 9.49
N LEU A 106 -1.51 2.75 9.54
CA LEU A 106 -0.47 2.22 10.41
C LEU A 106 -0.80 2.36 11.90
N ILE A 107 -1.38 3.48 12.31
CA ILE A 107 -1.83 3.71 13.69
C ILE A 107 -2.93 2.71 14.05
N ASN A 108 -3.96 2.58 13.21
CA ASN A 108 -5.09 1.68 13.46
C ASN A 108 -4.63 0.22 13.51
N TYR A 109 -3.77 -0.19 12.57
CA TYR A 109 -3.24 -1.55 12.53
C TYR A 109 -2.39 -1.85 13.76
N ALA A 110 -1.48 -0.97 14.14
CA ALA A 110 -0.63 -1.17 15.31
C ALA A 110 -1.37 -1.19 16.65
N ASN A 111 -2.59 -0.63 16.69
CA ASN A 111 -3.46 -0.62 17.87
C ASN A 111 -4.55 -1.70 17.82
N SER A 112 -4.41 -2.69 16.93
CA SER A 112 -5.37 -3.75 16.70
C SER A 112 -4.70 -5.12 16.73
N THR A 113 -5.50 -6.15 17.00
CA THR A 113 -5.09 -7.56 16.84
C THR A 113 -5.59 -8.17 15.54
N GLN A 114 -6.22 -7.36 14.67
CA GLN A 114 -6.74 -7.78 13.36
C GLN A 114 -5.64 -7.79 12.30
N SER A 115 -5.78 -8.63 11.28
CA SER A 115 -4.95 -8.56 10.08
C SER A 115 -5.05 -7.20 9.40
N ILE A 116 -4.00 -6.79 8.69
CA ILE A 116 -4.01 -5.54 7.89
C ILE A 116 -5.17 -5.49 6.89
N THR A 117 -5.60 -6.64 6.35
CA THR A 117 -6.69 -6.74 5.38
C THR A 117 -8.06 -6.34 5.95
N TYR A 118 -8.24 -6.46 7.27
CA TYR A 118 -9.49 -6.11 7.97
C TYR A 118 -9.89 -4.64 7.79
N PHE A 119 -8.90 -3.75 7.61
CA PHE A 119 -9.14 -2.31 7.51
C PHE A 119 -9.62 -1.87 6.13
N PHE A 120 -9.60 -2.75 5.14
CA PHE A 120 -9.96 -2.42 3.78
C PHE A 120 -11.37 -2.90 3.45
N SER A 121 -12.08 -2.15 2.62
CA SER A 121 -13.39 -2.50 2.08
C SER A 121 -13.38 -2.47 0.56
N LYS A 122 -14.39 -3.08 -0.06
CA LYS A 122 -14.69 -2.81 -1.48
C LYS A 122 -15.15 -1.37 -1.67
#